data_AF-N9EV63-F1
#
_entry.id   AF-N9EV63-F1
#
_cell.length_a   1.000
_cell.length_b   1.000
_cell.length_c   1.000
_cell.angle_alpha   90.00
_cell.angle_beta   90.00
_cell.angle_gamma   90.00
#
_symmetry.space_group_name_H-M   'P 1'
#
loop_
_entity.id
_entity.type
_entity.pdbx_description
1 polymer ?
#
loop_
_entity_poly.entity_id
_entity_poly.type
_entity_poly.pdbx_seq_one_letter_code
_entity_poly.pdbx_strand_id
1 'polypeptide(L)'
;MSTFVFDCPNCNAKKSTFDVKGHTLRISLYEFREWYLFSTCRACYATFTINAVIKLERAISLKRNTHNNFQTIMTEIKNYLDSHVDIFIWFENFNYSPILPNAELPPEYIPSDIEKIFNEAAKCFAIGCFNASGAMFRLCLDITTKHILFQNQNLSPSANDNKSIHSRLNWIFTKNILPRDLEDLSRGIKDDGNDAAHDGTLTKDDAADLLDFTYILLERVYTEPARVQNAQQRRMARRQN
;
A
#
# COMPACT_ATOMS: atom_id res chain seq x y z
N MET A 1 -13.40 21.07 -17.66
CA MET A 1 -13.23 19.60 -17.57
C MET A 1 -13.44 19.26 -16.12
N SER A 2 -14.47 18.46 -15.82
CA SER A 2 -14.88 18.21 -14.44
C SER A 2 -13.85 17.36 -13.70
N THR A 3 -13.50 17.75 -12.48
CA THR A 3 -12.53 17.02 -11.65
C THR A 3 -12.99 16.97 -10.20
N PHE A 4 -12.43 16.07 -9.41
CA PHE A 4 -12.58 16.10 -7.96
C PHE A 4 -11.28 15.64 -7.29
N VAL A 5 -11.17 15.90 -5.99
CA VAL A 5 -10.03 15.48 -5.16
C VAL A 5 -10.45 14.30 -4.29
N PHE A 6 -9.70 13.21 -4.30
CA PHE A 6 -9.96 11.99 -3.53
C PHE A 6 -8.65 11.22 -3.27
N ASP A 7 -8.65 10.37 -2.25
CA ASP A 7 -7.53 9.47 -1.99
C ASP A 7 -7.58 8.30 -2.98
N CYS A 8 -6.52 8.12 -3.78
CA CYS A 8 -6.57 7.12 -4.86
C CYS A 8 -6.50 5.70 -4.31
N PRO A 9 -7.50 4.83 -4.56
CA PRO A 9 -7.51 3.47 -4.05
C PRO A 9 -6.51 2.53 -4.76
N ASN A 10 -5.89 2.97 -5.86
CA ASN A 10 -4.88 2.18 -6.58
C ASN A 10 -3.46 2.50 -6.13
N CYS A 11 -3.06 3.77 -6.25
CA CYS A 11 -1.69 4.15 -5.94
C CYS A 11 -1.48 4.66 -4.52
N ASN A 12 -2.57 4.80 -3.73
CA ASN A 12 -2.59 5.40 -2.39
C ASN A 12 -2.18 6.88 -2.34
N ALA A 13 -2.11 7.56 -3.49
CA ALA A 13 -1.84 9.00 -3.54
C ALA A 13 -2.93 9.75 -2.76
N LYS A 14 -2.50 10.51 -1.75
CA LYS A 14 -3.38 11.34 -0.92
C LYS A 14 -3.80 12.60 -1.67
N LYS A 15 -5.09 12.96 -1.56
CA LYS A 15 -5.67 14.15 -2.23
C LYS A 15 -5.32 14.21 -3.73
N SER A 16 -5.42 13.09 -4.43
CA SER A 16 -5.18 13.04 -5.87
C SER A 16 -6.35 13.66 -6.63
N THR A 17 -6.04 14.34 -7.74
CA THR A 17 -7.08 14.83 -8.67
C THR A 17 -7.52 13.70 -9.59
N PHE A 18 -8.83 13.56 -9.75
CA PHE A 18 -9.46 12.65 -10.68
C PHE A 18 -10.12 13.43 -11.81
N ASP A 19 -9.84 13.05 -13.05
CA ASP A 19 -10.52 13.58 -14.23
C ASP A 19 -11.82 12.79 -14.46
N VAL A 20 -12.97 13.46 -14.38
CA VAL A 20 -14.27 12.85 -14.61
C VAL A 20 -14.51 12.71 -16.11
N LYS A 21 -14.57 11.46 -16.58
CA LYS A 21 -14.80 11.10 -17.99
C LYS A 21 -16.27 10.81 -18.29
N GLY A 22 -17.05 10.46 -17.28
CA GLY A 22 -18.50 10.27 -17.38
C GLY A 22 -19.15 10.27 -16.01
N HIS A 23 -20.44 10.58 -15.95
CA HIS A 23 -21.21 10.51 -14.70
C HIS A 23 -22.69 10.20 -14.97
N THR A 24 -23.35 9.52 -14.04
CA THR A 24 -24.79 9.24 -14.11
C THR A 24 -25.39 9.06 -12.72
N LEU A 25 -26.69 9.32 -12.56
CA LEU A 25 -27.43 9.08 -11.32
C LEU A 25 -28.14 7.73 -11.38
N ARG A 26 -28.22 7.02 -10.25
CA ARG A 26 -29.20 5.95 -10.13
C ARG A 26 -30.59 6.57 -10.01
N ILE A 27 -31.44 6.26 -10.98
CA ILE A 27 -32.84 6.68 -10.94
C ILE A 27 -33.59 5.68 -10.07
N SER A 28 -33.88 6.08 -8.84
CA SER A 28 -34.86 5.42 -7.97
C SER A 28 -36.13 6.27 -7.92
N LEU A 29 -37.29 5.61 -7.88
CA LEU A 29 -38.60 6.26 -7.78
C LEU A 29 -38.75 7.12 -6.51
N TYR A 30 -37.87 6.93 -5.51
CA TYR A 30 -37.99 7.59 -4.21
C TYR A 30 -36.75 8.41 -3.82
N GLU A 31 -35.54 8.04 -4.25
CA GLU A 31 -34.29 8.68 -3.81
C GLU A 31 -33.18 8.69 -4.88
N PHE A 32 -32.87 9.86 -5.47
CA PHE A 32 -31.70 10.04 -6.37
C PHE A 32 -30.40 10.27 -5.58
N ARG A 33 -30.09 9.38 -4.64
CA ARG A 33 -28.93 9.59 -3.76
C ARG A 33 -27.65 8.95 -4.27
N GLU A 34 -27.75 7.94 -5.12
CA GLU A 34 -26.58 7.25 -5.66
C GLU A 34 -26.14 7.85 -6.99
N TRP A 35 -24.84 8.08 -7.09
CA TRP A 35 -24.23 8.73 -8.23
C TRP A 35 -22.96 8.01 -8.65
N TYR A 36 -22.85 7.72 -9.94
CA TYR A 36 -21.72 7.02 -10.50
C TYR A 36 -20.84 7.97 -11.29
N LEU A 37 -19.55 7.93 -11.01
CA LEU A 37 -18.49 8.69 -11.65
C LEU A 37 -17.52 7.73 -12.34
N PHE A 38 -17.38 7.84 -13.66
CA PHE A 38 -16.30 7.20 -14.39
C PHE A 38 -15.13 8.18 -14.44
N SER A 39 -14.01 7.85 -13.80
CA SER A 39 -12.94 8.82 -13.54
C SER A 39 -11.55 8.21 -13.59
N THR A 40 -10.56 9.02 -13.98
CA THR A 40 -9.16 8.61 -14.10
C THR A 40 -8.30 9.38 -13.08
N CYS A 41 -7.50 8.67 -12.29
CA CYS A 41 -6.56 9.30 -11.35
C CYS A 41 -5.40 9.95 -12.10
N ARG A 42 -5.06 11.22 -11.83
CA ARG A 42 -3.92 11.88 -12.48
C ARG A 42 -2.55 11.36 -12.06
N ALA A 43 -2.45 10.77 -10.86
CA ALA A 43 -1.17 10.29 -10.34
C ALA A 43 -0.73 8.96 -10.99
N CYS A 44 -1.67 8.05 -11.25
CA CYS A 44 -1.36 6.70 -11.76
C CYS A 44 -2.08 6.32 -13.05
N TYR A 45 -2.93 7.21 -13.58
CA TYR A 45 -3.73 6.99 -14.80
C TYR A 45 -4.70 5.80 -14.73
N ALA A 46 -4.85 5.15 -13.57
CA ALA A 46 -5.85 4.13 -13.35
C ALA A 46 -7.26 4.73 -13.42
N THR A 47 -8.19 3.93 -13.93
CA THR A 47 -9.57 4.34 -14.18
C THR A 47 -10.51 3.55 -13.29
N PHE A 48 -11.51 4.25 -12.72
CA PHE A 48 -12.44 3.71 -11.75
C PHE A 48 -13.86 4.14 -12.08
N THR A 49 -14.80 3.31 -11.64
CA THR A 49 -16.17 3.75 -11.40
C THR A 49 -16.34 3.98 -9.91
N ILE A 50 -16.64 5.21 -9.50
CA ILE A 50 -16.91 5.57 -8.12
C ILE A 50 -18.42 5.74 -7.97
N ASN A 51 -19.04 4.93 -7.13
CA ASN A 51 -20.39 5.14 -6.63
C ASN A 51 -20.31 6.01 -5.37
N ALA A 52 -20.80 7.23 -5.46
CA ALA A 52 -20.88 8.19 -4.37
C ALA A 52 -22.34 8.39 -3.94
N VAL A 53 -22.58 8.50 -2.62
CA VAL A 53 -23.91 8.79 -2.07
C VAL A 53 -23.99 10.24 -1.63
N ILE A 54 -24.96 10.98 -2.18
CA ILE A 54 -25.23 12.38 -1.81
C ILE A 54 -25.79 12.42 -0.38
N LYS A 55 -25.25 13.33 0.43
CA LYS A 55 -25.73 13.64 1.78
C LYS A 55 -27.22 13.99 1.78
N LEU A 56 -27.95 13.50 2.76
CA LEU A 56 -29.41 13.61 2.78
C LEU A 56 -29.90 15.08 2.72
N GLU A 57 -29.29 15.97 3.49
CA GLU A 57 -29.66 17.39 3.50
C GLU A 57 -29.43 18.07 2.13
N ARG A 58 -28.39 17.64 1.41
CA ARG A 58 -28.09 18.13 0.06
C ARG A 58 -29.09 17.60 -0.94
N ALA A 59 -29.42 16.31 -0.88
CA ALA A 59 -30.43 15.70 -1.73
C ALA A 59 -31.80 16.39 -1.57
N ILE A 60 -32.21 16.71 -0.33
CA ILE A 60 -33.46 17.44 -0.06
C ILE A 60 -33.42 18.86 -0.64
N SER A 61 -32.31 19.60 -0.42
CA SER A 61 -32.14 20.95 -0.96
C SER A 61 -32.18 20.97 -2.49
N LEU A 62 -31.49 20.02 -3.14
CA LEU A 62 -31.52 19.83 -4.59
C LEU A 62 -32.92 19.54 -5.09
N LYS A 63 -33.65 18.59 -4.48
CA LYS A 63 -35.06 18.28 -4.83
C LYS A 63 -35.91 19.55 -4.86
N ARG A 64 -35.79 20.36 -3.81
CA ARG A 64 -36.59 21.57 -3.65
C ARG A 64 -36.22 22.64 -4.67
N ASN A 65 -34.94 22.94 -4.83
CA ASN A 65 -34.47 24.04 -5.69
C ASN A 65 -34.61 23.73 -7.19
N THR A 66 -34.56 22.46 -7.56
CA THR A 66 -34.66 22.03 -8.97
C THR A 66 -36.06 21.58 -9.37
N HIS A 67 -37.05 21.68 -8.45
CA HIS A 67 -38.39 21.13 -8.66
C HIS A 67 -38.39 19.67 -9.12
N ASN A 68 -37.45 18.87 -8.61
CA ASN A 68 -37.25 17.48 -9.00
C ASN A 68 -36.98 17.26 -10.51
N ASN A 69 -36.53 18.30 -11.23
CA ASN A 69 -36.17 18.19 -12.63
C ASN A 69 -34.78 17.53 -12.76
N PHE A 70 -34.77 16.36 -13.41
CA PHE A 70 -33.55 15.57 -13.59
C PHE A 70 -32.41 16.32 -14.29
N GLN A 71 -32.71 17.07 -15.37
CA GLN A 71 -31.68 17.78 -16.12
C GLN A 71 -31.06 18.91 -15.29
N THR A 72 -31.88 19.62 -14.51
CA THR A 72 -31.41 20.67 -13.61
C THR A 72 -30.55 20.10 -12.49
N ILE A 73 -30.94 18.97 -11.89
CA ILE A 73 -30.13 18.26 -10.87
C ILE A 73 -28.77 17.87 -11.43
N MET A 74 -28.74 17.27 -12.63
CA MET A 74 -27.50 16.89 -13.30
C MET A 74 -26.59 18.10 -13.55
N THR A 75 -27.17 19.24 -13.92
CA THR A 75 -26.44 20.49 -14.14
C THR A 75 -25.83 21.03 -12.86
N GLU A 76 -26.58 21.05 -11.75
CA GLU A 76 -26.08 21.50 -10.45
C GLU A 76 -24.92 20.65 -9.93
N ILE A 77 -25.03 19.32 -10.04
CA ILE A 77 -23.97 18.41 -9.61
C ILE A 77 -22.71 18.59 -10.49
N LYS A 78 -22.89 18.75 -11.80
CA LYS A 78 -21.77 19.03 -12.71
C LYS A 78 -21.07 20.35 -12.36
N ASN A 79 -21.84 21.41 -12.12
CA ASN A 79 -21.29 22.71 -11.70
C ASN A 79 -20.48 22.58 -10.41
N TYR A 80 -20.93 21.75 -9.47
CA TYR A 80 -20.18 21.47 -8.25
C TYR A 80 -18.86 20.73 -8.54
N LEU A 81 -18.84 19.69 -9.37
CA LEU A 81 -17.57 19.06 -9.76
C LEU A 81 -16.62 20.06 -10.44
N ASP A 82 -17.15 20.92 -11.29
CA ASP A 82 -16.36 21.95 -11.97
C ASP A 82 -15.79 22.99 -11.00
N SER A 83 -16.28 23.07 -9.76
CA SER A 83 -15.81 24.01 -8.73
C SER A 83 -14.51 23.58 -8.02
N HIS A 84 -13.99 22.37 -8.27
CA HIS A 84 -12.74 21.84 -7.69
C HIS A 84 -12.73 21.80 -6.15
N VAL A 85 -13.91 21.72 -5.53
CA VAL A 85 -14.07 21.67 -4.08
C VAL A 85 -13.96 20.23 -3.59
N ASP A 86 -13.59 20.05 -2.32
CA ASP A 86 -13.56 18.76 -1.64
C ASP A 86 -14.90 18.01 -1.80
N ILE A 87 -14.86 16.81 -2.38
CA ILE A 87 -16.02 15.98 -2.69
C ILE A 87 -16.77 15.51 -1.44
N PHE A 88 -16.10 15.46 -0.28
CA PHE A 88 -16.73 15.11 1.00
C PHE A 88 -17.73 16.17 1.48
N ILE A 89 -17.80 17.35 0.85
CA ILE A 89 -18.83 18.36 1.19
C ILE A 89 -20.22 17.89 0.74
N TRP A 90 -20.34 17.23 -0.40
CA TRP A 90 -21.63 16.80 -0.97
C TRP A 90 -21.95 15.33 -0.73
N PHE A 91 -20.93 14.50 -0.62
CA PHE A 91 -21.07 13.05 -0.60
C PHE A 91 -20.59 12.47 0.74
N GLU A 92 -21.19 11.36 1.17
CA GLU A 92 -20.89 10.70 2.45
C GLU A 92 -20.31 9.29 2.31
N ASN A 93 -20.74 8.52 1.31
CA ASN A 93 -20.27 7.15 1.08
C ASN A 93 -19.68 7.02 -0.31
N PHE A 94 -18.53 6.36 -0.41
CA PHE A 94 -17.82 6.14 -1.66
C PHE A 94 -17.45 4.67 -1.80
N ASN A 95 -17.97 4.02 -2.83
CA ASN A 95 -17.55 2.69 -3.26
C ASN A 95 -16.87 2.84 -4.62
N TYR A 96 -15.77 2.13 -4.86
CA TYR A 96 -15.06 2.19 -6.13
C TYR A 96 -14.93 0.80 -6.75
N SER A 97 -14.96 0.76 -8.08
CA SER A 97 -14.76 -0.44 -8.89
C SER A 97 -13.70 -0.16 -9.97
N PRO A 98 -12.70 -1.04 -10.16
CA PRO A 98 -12.50 -2.29 -9.43
C PRO A 98 -12.15 -2.05 -7.96
N ILE A 99 -12.59 -2.97 -7.08
CA ILE A 99 -12.01 -3.08 -5.74
C ILE A 99 -10.62 -3.63 -5.97
N LEU A 100 -9.61 -2.84 -5.65
CA LEU A 100 -8.24 -3.28 -5.83
C LEU A 100 -7.84 -4.17 -4.66
N PRO A 101 -7.07 -5.24 -4.93
CA PRO A 101 -6.66 -6.17 -3.90
C PRO A 101 -5.87 -5.43 -2.83
N ASN A 102 -6.24 -5.65 -1.56
CA ASN A 102 -5.51 -5.10 -0.43
C ASN A 102 -4.07 -5.63 -0.48
N ALA A 103 -3.12 -4.72 -0.59
CA ALA A 103 -1.71 -5.04 -0.43
C ALA A 103 -1.39 -5.16 1.06
N GLU A 104 -0.53 -6.10 1.42
CA GLU A 104 -0.01 -6.24 2.78
C GLU A 104 0.73 -4.95 3.18
N LEU A 105 0.52 -4.50 4.41
CA LEU A 105 1.21 -3.33 4.93
C LEU A 105 2.60 -3.73 5.46
N PRO A 106 3.62 -2.87 5.34
CA PRO A 106 4.91 -3.15 5.95
C PRO A 106 4.82 -3.23 7.48
N PRO A 107 5.76 -3.95 8.13
CA PRO A 107 5.96 -3.87 9.57
C PRO A 107 6.23 -2.43 10.04
N GLU A 108 5.87 -2.12 11.28
CA GLU A 108 6.05 -0.78 11.86
C GLU A 108 7.53 -0.45 12.10
N TYR A 109 7.87 0.85 12.16
CA TYR A 109 9.20 1.35 12.54
C TYR A 109 10.37 0.95 11.63
N ILE A 110 10.09 0.47 10.41
CA ILE A 110 11.12 0.23 9.41
C ILE A 110 11.64 1.55 8.80
N PRO A 111 12.88 1.58 8.27
CA PRO A 111 13.41 2.72 7.52
C PRO A 111 12.56 3.10 6.30
N SER A 112 12.44 4.40 6.01
CA SER A 112 11.54 4.93 4.96
C SER A 112 11.89 4.50 3.54
N ASP A 113 13.15 4.17 3.27
CA ASP A 113 13.63 3.64 2.00
C ASP A 113 13.17 2.18 1.82
N ILE A 114 13.31 1.36 2.86
CA ILE A 114 12.80 -0.03 2.88
C ILE A 114 11.27 -0.05 2.81
N GLU A 115 10.59 0.88 3.50
CA GLU A 115 9.13 0.99 3.49
C GLU A 115 8.56 1.21 2.08
N LYS A 116 9.20 2.07 1.28
CA LYS A 116 8.77 2.32 -0.11
C LYS A 116 8.90 1.07 -0.97
N ILE A 117 10.02 0.36 -0.83
CA ILE A 117 10.30 -0.87 -1.58
C ILE A 117 9.31 -1.97 -1.19
N PHE A 118 9.04 -2.14 0.10
CA PHE A 118 8.06 -3.13 0.59
C PHE A 118 6.66 -2.84 0.05
N ASN A 119 6.21 -1.58 0.14
CA ASN A 119 4.89 -1.19 -0.37
C ASN A 119 4.76 -1.45 -1.88
N GLU A 120 5.81 -1.23 -2.65
CA GLU A 120 5.82 -1.57 -4.09
C GLU A 120 5.75 -3.09 -4.31
N ALA A 121 6.54 -3.87 -3.56
CA ALA A 121 6.53 -5.33 -3.60
C ALA A 121 5.14 -5.91 -3.29
N ALA A 122 4.49 -5.41 -2.24
CA ALA A 122 3.17 -5.83 -1.79
C ALA A 122 2.07 -5.46 -2.81
N LYS A 123 2.16 -4.28 -3.44
CA LYS A 123 1.26 -3.89 -4.54
C LYS A 123 1.40 -4.81 -5.74
N CYS A 124 2.63 -5.12 -6.16
CA CYS A 124 2.89 -6.07 -7.24
C CYS A 124 2.33 -7.45 -6.92
N PHE A 125 2.49 -7.92 -5.68
CA PHE A 125 1.92 -9.18 -5.22
C PHE A 125 0.38 -9.19 -5.36
N ALA A 126 -0.27 -8.15 -4.84
CA ALA A 126 -1.72 -8.03 -4.81
C ALA A 126 -2.35 -8.12 -6.21
N ILE A 127 -1.69 -7.57 -7.24
CA ILE A 127 -2.17 -7.60 -8.63
C ILE A 127 -1.67 -8.79 -9.47
N GLY A 128 -0.94 -9.74 -8.87
CA GLY A 128 -0.45 -10.93 -9.56
C GLY A 128 0.86 -10.77 -10.34
N CYS A 129 1.60 -9.68 -10.13
CA CYS A 129 2.93 -9.45 -10.72
C CYS A 129 4.04 -10.11 -9.87
N PHE A 130 4.04 -11.44 -9.80
CA PHE A 130 4.89 -12.20 -8.87
C PHE A 130 6.40 -12.02 -9.07
N ASN A 131 6.88 -11.93 -10.32
CA ASN A 131 8.28 -11.66 -10.61
C ASN A 131 8.74 -10.29 -10.07
N ALA A 132 7.94 -9.25 -10.34
CA ALA A 132 8.24 -7.90 -9.86
C ALA A 132 8.16 -7.83 -8.33
N SER A 133 7.15 -8.47 -7.75
CA SER A 133 6.99 -8.58 -6.30
C SER A 133 8.21 -9.25 -5.65
N GLY A 134 8.63 -10.40 -6.17
CA GLY A 134 9.78 -11.14 -5.66
C GLY A 134 11.09 -10.35 -5.78
N ALA A 135 11.32 -9.63 -6.87
CA ALA A 135 12.49 -8.77 -7.04
C ALA A 135 12.53 -7.65 -5.98
N MET A 136 11.38 -7.03 -5.68
CA MET A 136 11.29 -5.95 -4.70
C MET A 136 11.41 -6.45 -3.26
N PHE A 137 10.81 -7.59 -2.91
CA PHE A 137 11.04 -8.22 -1.60
C PHE A 137 12.52 -8.59 -1.40
N ARG A 138 13.17 -9.16 -2.42
CA ARG A 138 14.63 -9.43 -2.38
C ARG A 138 15.46 -8.17 -2.18
N LEU A 139 15.05 -7.03 -2.75
CA LEU A 139 15.73 -5.76 -2.51
C LEU A 139 15.59 -5.32 -1.04
N CYS A 140 14.42 -5.48 -0.41
CA CYS A 140 14.28 -5.27 1.04
C CYS A 140 15.26 -6.16 1.83
N LEU A 141 15.36 -7.44 1.49
CA LEU A 141 16.29 -8.38 2.13
C LEU A 141 17.76 -7.99 1.94
N ASP A 142 18.14 -7.58 0.73
CA ASP A 142 19.50 -7.15 0.41
C ASP A 142 19.95 -5.95 1.26
N ILE A 143 19.12 -4.90 1.30
CA ILE A 143 19.40 -3.69 2.08
C ILE A 143 19.48 -4.04 3.57
N THR A 144 18.49 -4.78 4.08
CA THR A 144 18.42 -5.16 5.50
C THR A 144 19.62 -6.01 5.93
N THR A 145 19.98 -7.02 5.15
CA THR A 145 21.11 -7.91 5.47
C THR A 145 22.46 -7.18 5.38
N LYS A 146 22.63 -6.24 4.45
CA LYS A 146 23.80 -5.34 4.40
C LYS A 146 23.88 -4.47 5.65
N HIS A 147 22.75 -3.92 6.10
CA HIS A 147 22.69 -3.12 7.31
C HIS A 147 23.08 -3.94 8.56
N ILE A 148 22.56 -5.16 8.71
CA ILE A 148 22.96 -6.06 9.82
C ILE A 148 24.47 -6.33 9.79
N LEU A 149 25.02 -6.66 8.62
CA LEU A 149 26.45 -6.93 8.48
C LEU A 149 27.30 -5.69 8.84
N PHE A 150 26.87 -4.50 8.41
CA PHE A 150 27.52 -3.24 8.75
C PHE A 150 27.51 -2.97 10.27
N GLN A 151 26.36 -3.18 10.94
CA GLN A 151 26.26 -3.01 12.40
C GLN A 151 27.10 -4.01 13.19
N ASN A 152 27.45 -5.14 12.58
CA ASN A 152 28.21 -6.23 13.20
C ASN A 152 29.63 -6.38 12.60
N GLN A 153 30.22 -5.29 12.07
CA GLN A 153 31.59 -5.30 11.55
C GLN A 153 32.65 -5.71 12.59
N ASN A 154 32.37 -5.49 13.87
CA ASN A 154 33.20 -5.96 14.98
C ASN A 154 33.36 -7.49 15.04
N LEU A 155 32.48 -8.24 14.39
CA LEU A 155 32.58 -9.71 14.25
C LEU A 155 33.39 -10.14 13.01
N SER A 156 34.03 -9.19 12.34
CA SER A 156 34.93 -9.38 11.19
C SER A 156 34.32 -10.21 10.05
N PRO A 157 33.18 -9.79 9.46
CA PRO A 157 32.66 -10.41 8.25
C PRO A 157 33.69 -10.33 7.10
N SER A 158 33.85 -11.43 6.38
CA SER A 158 34.73 -11.52 5.22
C SER A 158 34.08 -10.87 3.98
N ALA A 159 34.89 -10.61 2.94
CA ALA A 159 34.36 -10.15 1.66
C ALA A 159 33.37 -11.16 1.04
N ASN A 160 33.54 -12.45 1.31
CA ASN A 160 32.64 -13.49 0.82
C ASN A 160 31.28 -13.44 1.53
N ASP A 161 31.26 -13.10 2.81
CA ASP A 161 30.01 -12.96 3.59
C ASP A 161 29.15 -11.84 3.03
N ASN A 162 29.73 -10.79 2.45
CA ASN A 162 28.99 -9.67 1.86
C ASN A 162 28.60 -9.88 0.38
N LYS A 163 28.99 -11.00 -0.24
CA LYS A 163 28.88 -11.21 -1.70
C LYS A 163 27.43 -11.29 -2.19
N SER A 164 26.56 -11.95 -1.45
CA SER A 164 25.15 -12.19 -1.83
C SER A 164 24.25 -12.19 -0.59
N ILE A 165 22.93 -12.13 -0.80
CA ILE A 165 21.94 -12.25 0.29
C ILE A 165 22.15 -13.58 1.03
N HIS A 166 22.33 -14.67 0.28
CA HIS A 166 22.58 -16.00 0.82
C HIS A 166 23.82 -16.02 1.73
N SER A 167 24.96 -15.51 1.25
CA SER A 167 26.18 -15.45 2.05
C SER A 167 25.99 -14.64 3.33
N ARG A 168 25.26 -13.51 3.25
CA ARG A 168 24.98 -12.66 4.41
C ARG A 168 24.10 -13.38 5.41
N LEU A 169 23.00 -14.01 4.97
CA LEU A 169 22.09 -14.74 5.84
C LEU A 169 22.79 -15.90 6.54
N ASN A 170 23.57 -16.71 5.81
CA ASN A 170 24.36 -17.80 6.40
C ASN A 170 25.30 -17.30 7.49
N TRP A 171 26.01 -16.18 7.23
CA TRP A 171 26.89 -15.57 8.21
C TRP A 171 26.12 -15.06 9.44
N ILE A 172 24.99 -14.37 9.22
CA ILE A 172 24.10 -13.83 10.26
C ILE A 172 23.63 -14.94 11.20
N PHE A 173 23.18 -16.08 10.66
CA PHE A 173 22.73 -17.23 11.45
C PHE A 173 23.88 -17.96 12.14
N THR A 174 25.02 -18.14 11.47
CA THR A 174 26.21 -18.76 12.05
C THR A 174 26.73 -17.98 13.26
N LYS A 175 26.59 -16.65 13.23
CA LYS A 175 26.96 -15.76 14.35
C LYS A 175 25.85 -15.60 15.39
N ASN A 176 24.69 -16.26 15.22
CA ASN A 176 23.51 -16.14 16.07
C ASN A 176 23.04 -14.68 16.26
N ILE A 177 23.23 -13.83 15.24
CA ILE A 177 22.72 -12.44 15.26
C ILE A 177 21.20 -12.44 15.11
N LEU A 178 20.69 -13.33 14.26
CA LEU A 178 19.28 -13.69 14.19
C LEU A 178 19.08 -15.12 14.72
N PRO A 179 17.91 -15.42 15.30
CA PRO A 179 17.62 -16.75 15.78
C PRO A 179 17.45 -17.76 14.62
N ARG A 180 17.77 -19.02 14.91
CA ARG A 180 17.83 -20.11 13.92
C ARG A 180 16.48 -20.51 13.35
N ASP A 181 15.38 -20.20 14.03
CA ASP A 181 14.02 -20.41 13.52
C ASP A 181 13.78 -19.66 12.19
N LEU A 182 14.47 -18.53 11.98
CA LEU A 182 14.44 -17.80 10.71
C LEU A 182 15.31 -18.42 9.62
N GLU A 183 16.27 -19.29 9.97
CA GLU A 183 17.14 -19.94 9.00
C GLU A 183 16.35 -20.89 8.11
N ASP A 184 15.43 -21.67 8.69
CA ASP A 184 14.59 -22.60 7.93
C ASP A 184 13.67 -21.86 6.95
N LEU A 185 13.09 -20.73 7.37
CA LEU A 185 12.30 -19.86 6.48
C LEU A 185 13.15 -19.28 5.35
N SER A 186 14.40 -18.92 5.66
CA SER A 186 15.31 -18.36 4.65
C SER A 186 15.71 -19.38 3.57
N ARG A 187 15.74 -20.68 3.89
CA ARG A 187 16.05 -21.76 2.93
C ARG A 187 14.93 -22.00 1.93
N GLY A 188 13.69 -21.64 2.28
CA GLY A 188 12.55 -21.68 1.37
C GLY A 188 12.63 -20.63 0.25
N ILE A 189 13.45 -19.60 0.44
CA ILE A 189 13.77 -18.65 -0.63
C ILE A 189 14.69 -19.37 -1.62
N LYS A 190 14.12 -19.81 -2.74
CA LYS A 190 14.89 -20.37 -3.86
C LYS A 190 16.13 -19.53 -4.14
N ASP A 191 17.28 -20.19 -4.12
CA ASP A 191 18.62 -19.68 -4.44
C ASP A 191 18.76 -19.22 -5.91
N ASP A 192 17.68 -19.26 -6.69
CA ASP A 192 17.55 -18.65 -8.02
C ASP A 192 17.51 -17.10 -7.92
N GLY A 193 18.33 -16.54 -7.02
CA GLY A 193 18.53 -15.13 -6.76
C GLY A 193 19.07 -14.37 -7.97
N ASN A 194 19.68 -15.06 -8.93
CA ASN A 194 20.03 -14.50 -10.23
C ASN A 194 19.14 -14.98 -11.38
N ASP A 195 18.51 -16.16 -11.31
CA ASP A 195 17.83 -16.71 -12.48
C ASP A 195 16.30 -16.53 -12.42
N ALA A 196 15.61 -16.71 -11.30
CA ALA A 196 14.13 -16.70 -11.30
C ALA A 196 13.51 -15.33 -11.63
N ALA A 197 14.13 -14.23 -11.19
CA ALA A 197 13.67 -12.88 -11.58
C ALA A 197 14.06 -12.53 -13.03
N HIS A 198 15.10 -13.18 -13.58
CA HIS A 198 15.56 -13.01 -14.95
C HIS A 198 14.81 -13.92 -15.94
N ASP A 199 14.40 -15.11 -15.52
CA ASP A 199 13.63 -16.11 -16.28
C ASP A 199 12.12 -15.83 -16.23
N GLY A 200 11.67 -15.05 -15.24
CA GLY A 200 10.28 -14.62 -15.14
C GLY A 200 9.33 -15.74 -14.68
N THR A 201 9.82 -16.70 -13.90
CA THR A 201 9.11 -17.93 -13.56
C THR A 201 8.56 -17.98 -12.13
N LEU A 202 8.65 -16.91 -11.32
CA LEU A 202 8.10 -16.91 -9.97
C LEU A 202 6.59 -17.15 -9.97
N THR A 203 6.17 -18.16 -9.22
CA THR A 203 4.76 -18.45 -8.96
C THR A 203 4.21 -17.55 -7.86
N LYS A 204 2.89 -17.62 -7.64
CA LYS A 204 2.25 -16.96 -6.50
C LYS A 204 2.84 -17.43 -5.17
N ASP A 205 3.08 -18.73 -5.04
CA ASP A 205 3.57 -19.34 -3.81
C ASP A 205 5.02 -18.92 -3.55
N ASP A 206 5.89 -18.91 -4.57
CA ASP A 206 7.26 -18.41 -4.44
C ASP A 206 7.30 -16.94 -3.97
N ALA A 207 6.39 -16.09 -4.49
CA ALA A 207 6.30 -14.70 -4.09
C ALA A 207 5.68 -14.51 -2.70
N ALA A 208 4.80 -15.42 -2.27
CA ALA A 208 4.22 -15.43 -0.93
C ALA A 208 5.27 -15.81 0.11
N ASP A 209 6.09 -16.83 -0.15
CA ASP A 209 7.20 -17.23 0.71
C ASP A 209 8.22 -16.08 0.89
N LEU A 210 8.48 -15.33 -0.18
CA LEU A 210 9.31 -14.11 -0.14
C LEU A 210 8.69 -13.00 0.71
N LEU A 211 7.38 -12.76 0.57
CA LEU A 211 6.64 -11.79 1.38
C LEU A 211 6.75 -12.15 2.87
N ASP A 212 6.42 -13.40 3.23
CA ASP A 212 6.40 -13.88 4.61
C ASP A 212 7.78 -13.75 5.26
N PHE A 213 8.84 -14.22 4.59
CA PHE A 213 10.19 -14.08 5.13
C PHE A 213 10.62 -12.62 5.25
N THR A 214 10.31 -11.79 4.25
CA THR A 214 10.66 -10.36 4.30
C THR A 214 9.95 -9.65 5.43
N TYR A 215 8.66 -9.93 5.64
CA TYR A 215 7.89 -9.37 6.75
C TYR A 215 8.51 -9.74 8.09
N ILE A 216 8.73 -11.03 8.32
CA ILE A 216 9.27 -11.55 9.58
C ILE A 216 10.68 -11.00 9.85
N LEU A 217 11.54 -10.94 8.84
CA LEU A 217 12.89 -10.39 8.98
C LEU A 217 12.84 -8.91 9.38
N LEU A 218 12.04 -8.10 8.69
CA LEU A 218 11.90 -6.68 8.98
C LEU A 218 11.31 -6.44 10.36
N GLU A 219 10.31 -7.24 10.76
CA GLU A 219 9.71 -7.16 12.09
C GLU A 219 10.77 -7.44 13.18
N ARG A 220 11.56 -8.51 13.01
CA ARG A 220 12.59 -8.91 13.97
C ARG A 220 13.73 -7.88 14.08
N VAL A 221 14.12 -7.28 12.96
CA VAL A 221 15.27 -6.35 12.88
C VAL A 221 14.90 -4.95 13.36
N TYR A 222 13.68 -4.48 13.08
CA TYR A 222 13.31 -3.08 13.32
C TYR A 222 12.15 -2.94 14.30
N THR A 223 11.03 -3.61 14.03
CA THR A 223 9.77 -3.42 14.76
C THR A 223 9.87 -3.89 16.21
N GLU A 224 10.35 -5.11 16.44
CA GLU A 224 10.47 -5.68 17.78
C GLU A 224 11.39 -4.82 18.69
N PRO A 225 12.64 -4.47 18.28
CA PRO A 225 13.48 -3.59 19.07
C PRO A 225 12.82 -2.23 19.38
N ALA A 226 12.19 -1.60 18.40
CA ALA A 226 11.52 -0.31 18.57
C ALA A 226 10.34 -0.40 19.56
N ARG A 227 9.53 -1.47 19.48
CA ARG A 227 8.42 -1.71 20.42
C ARG A 227 8.92 -1.91 21.85
N VAL A 228 10.02 -2.63 22.04
CA VAL A 228 10.65 -2.83 23.36
C VAL A 228 11.14 -1.49 23.92
N GLN A 229 11.86 -0.70 23.11
CA GLN A 229 12.34 0.63 23.53
C GLN A 229 11.18 1.56 23.91
N ASN A 230 10.14 1.63 23.07
CA ASN A 230 8.95 2.44 23.35
C ASN A 230 8.24 1.98 24.64
N ALA A 231 8.15 0.67 24.90
CA ALA A 231 7.58 0.15 26.13
C ALA A 231 8.41 0.52 27.37
N GLN A 232 9.74 0.50 27.26
CA GLN A 232 10.65 0.94 28.33
C GLN A 232 10.49 2.43 28.61
N GLN A 233 10.47 3.28 27.57
CA GLN A 233 10.25 4.72 27.71
C GLN A 233 8.91 5.03 28.40
N ARG A 234 7.82 4.36 27.99
CA ARG A 234 6.50 4.49 28.66
C ARG A 234 6.52 4.06 30.13
N ARG A 235 7.38 3.11 30.52
CA ARG A 235 7.53 2.70 31.93
C ARG A 235 8.34 3.74 32.72
N MET A 236 9.40 4.30 32.15
CA MET A 236 10.21 5.33 32.78
C MET A 236 9.43 6.63 33.01
N ALA A 237 8.66 7.08 32.01
CA ALA A 237 7.82 8.27 32.12
C ALA A 237 6.79 8.16 33.25
N ARG A 238 6.22 6.96 33.48
CA ARG A 238 5.29 6.71 34.60
C ARG A 238 5.93 6.73 35.99
N ARG A 239 7.25 6.58 36.09
CA ARG A 239 7.99 6.62 37.37
C ARG A 239 8.50 8.02 37.70
N GLN A 240 8.48 8.93 36.73
CA GLN A 240 8.91 10.33 36.87
C GLN A 240 7.75 11.28 37.16
N ASN A 241 6.52 10.81 37.01
CA ASN A 241 5.28 11.45 37.48
C ASN A 241 4.85 10.84 38.82
#